data_AF-A0A914FGB4-F1
#
_entry.id   AF-A0A914FGB4-F1
#
_cell.length_a   1.000
_cell.length_b   1.000
_cell.length_c   1.000
_cell.angle_alpha   90.00
_cell.angle_beta   90.00
_cell.angle_gamma   90.00
#
_symmetry.space_group_name_H-M   'P 1'
#
loop_
_entity.id
_entity.type
_entity.pdbx_description
1 polymer ?
#
loop_
_entity_poly.entity_id
_entity_poly.type
_entity_poly.pdbx_seq_one_letter_code
_entity_poly.pdbx_strand_id
1 'polypeptide(L)'
;MDKYNKWYQTASEKQVRPVNEIVDELKEELAKRRGVEPVSLISLNPIELAQAFIEEFIPYPFPVKSVIPYNYCIFIRLYPQYEPYLRYIC
;
A
#
# COMPACT_ATOMS: atom_id res chain seq x y z
N MET A 1 6.27 -17.91 -19.13
CA MET A 1 5.18 -17.28 -18.35
C MET A 1 5.08 -17.99 -16.99
N ASP A 2 6.23 -18.23 -16.33
CA ASP A 2 6.37 -19.37 -15.40
C ASP A 2 6.94 -19.03 -14.01
N LYS A 3 7.53 -17.84 -13.85
CA LYS A 3 8.17 -17.46 -12.57
C LYS A 3 7.14 -17.10 -11.49
N TYR A 4 6.01 -16.53 -11.90
CA TYR A 4 4.91 -16.16 -10.99
C TYR A 4 4.11 -17.39 -10.53
N ASN A 5 3.85 -18.34 -11.44
CA ASN A 5 3.12 -19.58 -11.12
C ASN A 5 3.83 -20.44 -10.06
N LYS A 6 5.17 -20.47 -10.07
CA LYS A 6 5.95 -21.23 -9.09
C LYS A 6 5.77 -20.70 -7.66
N TRP A 7 5.61 -19.38 -7.49
CA TRP A 7 5.40 -18.77 -6.17
C TRP A 7 4.03 -19.15 -5.58
N TYR A 8 2.97 -19.11 -6.38
CA TYR A 8 1.63 -19.55 -5.97
C TYR A 8 1.58 -21.03 -5.61
N GLN A 9 2.35 -21.87 -6.29
CA GLN A 9 2.41 -23.32 -6.04
C GLN A 9 3.23 -23.69 -4.79
N THR A 10 4.10 -22.80 -4.30
CA THR A 10 4.96 -23.05 -3.12
C THR A 10 4.38 -22.45 -1.83
N ALA A 11 3.46 -21.48 -1.94
CA ALA A 11 2.66 -21.04 -0.82
C ALA A 11 1.76 -22.22 -0.43
N SER A 12 2.06 -22.89 0.68
CA SER A 12 1.20 -23.97 1.18
C SER A 12 -0.25 -23.49 1.20
N GLU A 13 -1.21 -24.32 0.81
CA GLU A 13 -2.65 -23.98 0.78
C GLU A 13 -3.16 -23.38 2.12
N LYS A 14 -2.41 -23.56 3.22
CA LYS A 14 -2.64 -22.93 4.53
C LYS A 14 -2.33 -21.43 4.63
N GLN A 15 -1.66 -20.81 3.66
CA GLN A 15 -1.21 -19.41 3.72
C GLN A 15 -1.92 -18.48 2.73
N VAL A 16 -2.74 -19.01 1.82
CA VAL A 16 -3.49 -18.19 0.88
C VAL A 16 -4.80 -17.78 1.53
N ARG A 17 -4.81 -16.59 2.15
CA ARG A 17 -6.02 -16.02 2.74
C ARG A 17 -6.88 -15.33 1.68
N PRO A 18 -8.21 -15.42 1.75
CA PRO A 18 -9.10 -14.65 0.89
C PRO A 18 -8.81 -13.15 1.00
N VAL A 19 -8.83 -12.46 -0.15
CA VAL A 19 -8.56 -11.01 -0.20
C VAL A 19 -9.53 -10.23 0.68
N ASN A 20 -10.80 -10.63 0.73
CA ASN A 20 -11.81 -9.94 1.55
C ASN A 20 -11.48 -10.00 3.05
N GLU A 21 -11.01 -11.13 3.55
CA GLU A 21 -10.61 -11.25 4.96
C GLU A 21 -9.43 -10.33 5.29
N ILE A 22 -8.44 -10.26 4.40
CA ILE A 22 -7.29 -9.36 4.56
C ILE A 22 -7.76 -7.91 4.56
N VAL A 23 -8.65 -7.55 3.64
CA VAL A 23 -9.18 -6.18 3.52
C VAL A 23 -9.97 -5.78 4.76
N ASP A 24 -10.78 -6.69 5.33
CA ASP A 24 -11.58 -6.39 6.51
C ASP A 24 -10.72 -6.24 7.77
N GLU A 25 -9.69 -7.07 7.97
CA GLU A 25 -8.71 -6.87 9.04
C GLU A 25 -7.95 -5.54 8.90
N LEU A 26 -7.53 -5.20 7.67
CA LEU A 26 -6.85 -3.94 7.42
C LEU A 26 -7.75 -2.73 7.69
N LYS A 27 -9.07 -2.83 7.43
CA LYS A 27 -10.03 -1.78 7.80
C LYS A 27 -10.14 -1.63 9.31
N GLU A 28 -10.22 -2.73 10.05
CA GLU A 28 -10.28 -2.68 11.53
C GLU A 28 -9.05 -2.02 12.12
N GLU A 29 -7.86 -2.40 11.65
CA GLU A 29 -6.60 -1.78 12.11
C GLU A 29 -6.47 -0.32 11.67
N LEU A 30 -6.91 0.03 10.44
CA LEU A 30 -6.95 1.42 9.97
C LEU A 30 -7.87 2.28 10.86
N ALA A 31 -9.06 1.76 11.19
CA ALA A 31 -10.04 2.42 12.04
C ALA A 31 -9.44 2.69 13.44
N LYS A 32 -8.79 1.69 14.02
CA LYS A 32 -8.11 1.78 15.31
C LYS A 32 -6.98 2.82 15.31
N ARG A 33 -6.14 2.84 14.28
CA ARG A 33 -5.03 3.80 14.16
C ARG A 33 -5.52 5.24 14.01
N ARG A 34 -6.60 5.43 13.26
CA ARG A 34 -7.22 6.74 13.03
C ARG A 34 -8.18 7.17 14.16
N GLY A 35 -8.49 6.29 15.10
CA GLY A 35 -9.45 6.57 16.18
C GLY A 35 -10.88 6.76 15.68
N VAL A 36 -11.26 6.08 14.60
CA VAL A 36 -12.60 6.15 13.99
C VAL A 36 -13.32 4.80 14.05
N GLU A 37 -14.64 4.81 13.87
CA GLU A 37 -15.43 3.58 13.78
C GLU A 37 -15.19 2.87 12.43
N PRO A 38 -15.02 1.53 12.40
CA PRO A 38 -14.79 0.78 11.16
C PRO A 38 -15.88 0.99 10.09
N VAL A 39 -17.12 1.22 10.53
CA VAL A 39 -18.26 1.48 9.65
C VAL A 39 -18.06 2.72 8.78
N SER A 40 -17.33 3.73 9.27
CA SER A 40 -17.03 4.94 8.49
C SER A 40 -16.17 4.64 7.25
N LEU A 41 -15.32 3.60 7.32
CA LEU A 41 -14.45 3.18 6.21
C LEU A 41 -15.19 2.39 5.14
N ILE A 42 -16.39 1.87 5.44
CA ILE A 42 -17.25 1.16 4.46
C ILE A 42 -17.75 2.13 3.39
N SER A 43 -17.86 3.42 3.74
CA SER A 43 -18.34 4.46 2.82
C SER A 43 -17.30 4.90 1.77
N LEU A 44 -16.03 4.53 1.96
CA LEU A 44 -14.96 4.85 1.00
C LEU A 44 -15.09 4.02 -0.25
N ASN A 45 -14.87 4.65 -1.41
CA ASN A 45 -14.73 3.88 -2.63
C ASN A 45 -13.41 3.05 -2.60
N PRO A 46 -13.27 2.00 -3.43
CA PRO A 46 -12.10 1.12 -3.39
C PRO A 46 -10.76 1.83 -3.58
N ILE A 47 -10.72 2.93 -4.34
CA ILE A 47 -9.50 3.69 -4.62
C ILE A 47 -9.10 4.51 -3.39
N GLU A 48 -10.07 5.19 -2.77
CA GLU A 48 -9.86 5.96 -1.53
C GLU A 48 -9.43 5.05 -0.38
N LEU A 49 -10.04 3.87 -0.26
CA LEU A 49 -9.65 2.88 0.74
C LEU A 49 -8.21 2.39 0.51
N ALA A 50 -7.83 2.11 -0.74
CA ALA A 50 -6.46 1.71 -1.08
C ALA A 50 -5.46 2.83 -0.77
N GLN A 51 -5.79 4.09 -1.05
CA GLN A 51 -4.94 5.24 -0.70
C GLN A 51 -4.77 5.35 0.82
N ALA A 52 -5.85 5.24 1.58
CA ALA A 52 -5.80 5.29 3.03
C ALA A 52 -4.94 4.18 3.63
N PHE A 53 -4.99 2.96 3.07
CA PHE A 53 -4.09 1.89 3.49
C PHE A 53 -2.62 2.21 3.22
N ILE A 54 -2.33 2.73 2.04
CA ILE A 54 -0.96 3.06 1.67
C ILE A 54 -0.41 4.18 2.56
N GLU A 55 -1.21 5.22 2.84
CA GLU A 55 -0.82 6.33 3.73
C GLU A 55 -0.54 5.86 5.17
N GLU A 56 -1.33 4.93 5.69
CA GLU A 56 -1.28 4.54 7.11
C GLU A 56 -0.29 3.40 7.39
N PHE A 57 -0.21 2.40 6.50
CA PHE A 57 0.54 1.18 6.76
C PHE A 57 1.93 1.17 6.11
N ILE A 58 2.15 1.99 5.10
CA ILE A 58 3.44 2.06 4.42
C ILE A 58 4.15 3.35 4.88
N PRO A 59 5.18 3.25 5.74
CA PRO A 59 5.93 4.43 6.15
C PRO A 59 6.74 4.95 4.95
N TYR A 60 6.29 6.06 4.36
CA TYR A 60 7.01 6.70 3.26
C TYR A 60 8.02 7.73 3.78
N PRO A 61 9.24 7.76 3.20
CA PRO A 61 10.24 8.77 3.54
C PRO A 61 9.85 10.18 3.04
N PHE A 62 8.89 10.27 2.10
CA PHE A 62 8.45 11.52 1.51
C PHE A 62 6.91 11.63 1.56
N PRO A 63 6.36 12.84 1.78
CA PRO A 63 4.92 13.04 1.80
C PRO A 63 4.33 12.78 0.42
N VAL A 64 3.21 12.05 0.38
CA VAL A 64 2.46 11.78 -0.85
C VAL A 64 1.96 13.11 -1.41
N LYS A 65 2.40 13.47 -2.62
CA LYS A 65 1.84 14.62 -3.34
C LYS A 65 0.71 14.11 -4.24
N SER A 66 -0.45 14.77 -4.16
CA SER A 66 -1.71 14.42 -4.84
C SER A 66 -1.59 14.19 -6.35
N VAL A 67 -0.53 14.69 -6.99
CA VAL A 67 -0.34 14.63 -8.44
C VAL A 67 0.40 13.37 -8.89
N ILE A 68 1.10 12.67 -7.98
CA ILE A 68 1.92 11.54 -8.40
C ILE A 68 1.81 10.35 -7.44
N PRO A 69 1.11 9.28 -7.84
CA PRO A 69 1.02 8.08 -7.02
C PRO A 69 2.36 7.35 -7.06
N TYR A 70 3.00 7.19 -5.90
CA TYR A 70 3.94 6.12 -5.51
C TYR A 70 5.08 5.73 -6.48
N ASN A 71 5.39 6.54 -7.49
CA ASN A 71 6.48 6.31 -8.42
C ASN A 71 7.73 7.02 -7.90
N TYR A 72 8.56 6.31 -7.13
CA TYR A 72 9.80 6.85 -6.58
C TYR A 72 10.72 7.49 -7.63
N CYS A 73 10.63 7.04 -8.88
CA CYS A 73 11.53 7.47 -9.94
C CYS A 73 11.16 8.84 -10.49
N ILE A 74 9.92 9.27 -10.27
CA ILE A 74 9.53 10.63 -10.56
C ILE A 74 10.02 11.61 -9.49
N PHE A 75 10.29 11.13 -8.26
CA PHE A 75 10.76 11.98 -7.17
C PHE A 75 12.21 12.41 -7.37
N ILE A 76 13.01 11.69 -8.16
CA ILE A 76 14.34 12.16 -8.59
C ILE A 76 14.21 13.52 -9.32
N ARG A 77 13.16 13.69 -10.12
CA ARG A 77 12.91 14.93 -10.87
C ARG A 77 12.35 16.04 -9.98
N LEU A 78 11.55 15.70 -8.97
CA LEU A 78 10.92 16.68 -8.07
C LEU A 78 11.80 17.09 -6.90
N TYR A 79 12.70 16.21 -6.46
CA TYR A 79 13.59 16.41 -5.33
C TYR A 79 15.02 15.92 -5.65
N PRO A 80 15.75 16.64 -6.53
CA PRO A 80 17.07 16.23 -6.98
C PRO A 80 18.08 16.07 -5.83
N GLN A 81 17.90 16.80 -4.73
CA GLN A 81 18.76 16.71 -3.55
C GLN A 81 18.74 15.31 -2.89
N TYR A 82 17.69 14.51 -3.13
CA TYR A 82 17.60 13.13 -2.62
C TYR A 82 17.94 12.08 -3.69
N GLU A 83 18.41 12.47 -4.87
CA GLU A 83 18.76 11.55 -5.96
C GLU A 83 19.67 10.39 -5.52
N PRO A 84 20.75 10.60 -4.72
CA PRO A 84 21.63 9.51 -4.32
C PRO A 84 20.89 8.39 -3.58
N TYR A 85 19.89 8.75 -2.76
CA TYR A 85 19.09 7.80 -1.99
C TYR A 85 18.00 7.17 -2.85
N LEU A 86 17.33 7.97 -3.70
CA LEU A 86 16.24 7.52 -4.55
C LEU A 86 16.69 6.55 -5.66
N ARG A 87 17.95 6.66 -6.12
CA ARG A 87 18.54 5.70 -7.10
C ARG A 87 18.58 4.26 -6.61
N TYR A 88 18.63 4.02 -5.30
CA TYR A 88 18.62 2.65 -4.77
C TYR A 88 17.24 1.98 -4.82
N ILE A 89 16.17 2.76 -5.00
CA ILE A 89 14.77 2.29 -4.90
C ILE A 89 14.13 2.14 -6.31
N CYS A 90 14.80 2.59 -7.39
CA CYS A 90 14.18 2.84 -8.71
C CYS A 90 14.43 1.84 -9.86
#